data_AF-A0A419EA96-F1
#
_entry.id   AF-A0A419EA96-F1
#
_cell.length_a   1.000
_cell.length_b   1.000
_cell.length_c   1.000
_cell.angle_alpha   90.00
_cell.angle_beta   90.00
_cell.angle_gamma   90.00
#
_symmetry.space_group_name_H-M   'P 1'
#
loop_
_entity.id
_entity.type
_entity.pdbx_description
1 polymer ?
#
loop_
_entity_poly.entity_id
_entity_poly.type
_entity_poly.pdbx_seq_one_letter_code
_entity_poly.pdbx_strand_id
1 'polypeptide(L)'
;MNIRQTLDKFILHFPVLFIKQYPYAWIAIIVLWSWPPNFSAIFLSIVLVGIFSLRWREAAWISEMRRQHAPKNETFYIDRVPIPWARAGRNLAILAAIGVATAWFLETRLSLTFWQAFTLVCGFGLFYFDVRFFGAVTIYIVTGGGIAIYFVPSHTDYRIFLRFNEMEQIVRMDRIEKRPESWSVLSRVRAARSGVLLMPRHAKGFTRLLDGEVLLTPTNVDEFLKYVPSTLVLEEN
;
A
#
# COMPACT_ATOMS: atom_id res chain seq x y z
N MET A 1 1.57 22.26 -20.48
CA MET A 1 1.48 21.17 -19.47
C MET A 1 2.03 21.72 -18.16
N ASN A 2 1.28 21.63 -17.05
CA ASN A 2 1.64 22.29 -15.79
C ASN A 2 2.79 21.53 -15.09
N ILE A 3 3.79 22.21 -14.53
CA ILE A 3 4.95 21.59 -13.84
C ILE A 3 4.50 20.52 -12.82
N ARG A 4 3.42 20.78 -12.10
CA ARG A 4 2.84 19.84 -11.13
C ARG A 4 2.41 18.51 -11.77
N GLN A 5 1.82 18.56 -12.97
CA GLN A 5 1.41 17.34 -13.69
C GLN A 5 2.60 16.53 -14.16
N THR A 6 3.68 17.19 -14.59
CA THR A 6 4.92 16.53 -14.99
C THR A 6 5.58 15.83 -13.80
N LEU A 7 5.63 16.49 -12.63
CA LEU A 7 6.15 15.91 -11.39
C LEU A 7 5.31 14.73 -10.89
N ASP A 8 3.98 14.87 -10.91
CA ASP A 8 3.05 13.78 -10.57
C ASP A 8 3.28 12.57 -11.48
N LYS A 9 3.43 12.78 -12.80
CA LYS A 9 3.71 11.69 -13.74
C LYS A 9 5.06 11.03 -13.44
N PHE A 10 6.10 11.82 -13.18
CA PHE A 10 7.43 11.29 -12.84
C PHE A 10 7.39 10.42 -11.58
N ILE A 11 6.80 10.92 -10.50
CA ILE A 11 6.75 10.20 -9.22
C ILE A 11 5.89 8.92 -9.30
N LEU A 12 4.85 8.93 -10.15
CA LEU A 12 4.02 7.75 -10.39
C LEU A 12 4.76 6.63 -11.12
N HIS A 13 5.67 6.96 -12.05
CA HIS A 13 6.43 5.97 -12.84
C HIS A 13 7.72 5.52 -12.15
N PHE A 14 8.19 6.25 -11.15
CA PHE A 14 9.29 5.80 -10.31
C PHE A 14 8.89 4.47 -9.63
N PRO A 15 9.69 3.40 -9.59
CA PRO A 15 9.25 2.14 -8.97
C PRO A 15 9.29 2.22 -7.43
N VAL A 16 8.25 1.72 -6.73
CA VAL A 16 8.25 1.69 -5.24
C VAL A 16 9.41 0.88 -4.70
N LEU A 17 9.84 -0.14 -5.45
CA LEU A 17 10.96 -0.99 -5.08
C LEU A 17 12.23 -0.17 -4.81
N PHE A 18 12.53 0.83 -5.65
CA PHE A 18 13.68 1.73 -5.43
C PHE A 18 13.48 2.62 -4.20
N ILE A 19 12.26 3.08 -3.94
CA ILE A 19 11.96 3.90 -2.75
C ILE A 19 12.03 3.09 -1.47
N LYS A 20 11.64 1.82 -1.50
CA LYS A 20 11.75 0.90 -0.36
C LYS A 20 13.09 0.15 -0.31
N GLN A 21 14.06 0.51 -1.17
CA GLN A 21 15.48 0.14 -1.04
C GLN A 21 16.28 1.18 -0.25
N TYR A 22 15.78 2.41 -0.03
CA TYR A 22 16.37 3.37 0.90
C TYR A 22 16.61 2.84 2.33
N PRO A 23 15.86 1.85 2.86
CA PRO A 23 16.21 1.15 4.09
C PRO A 23 17.54 0.39 4.07
N TYR A 24 18.09 0.01 2.91
CA TYR A 24 19.46 -0.50 2.87
C TYR A 24 20.48 0.60 3.18
N ALA A 25 20.17 1.85 2.81
CA ALA A 25 20.96 3.00 3.22
C ALA A 25 20.86 3.24 4.74
N TRP A 26 19.78 2.82 5.40
CA TRP A 26 19.64 2.85 6.87
C TRP A 26 20.71 2.00 7.57
N ILE A 27 21.08 0.85 7.00
CA ILE A 27 22.16 0.01 7.52
C ILE A 27 23.49 0.79 7.44
N ALA A 28 23.76 1.44 6.31
CA ALA A 28 24.94 2.27 6.13
C ALA A 28 24.99 3.45 7.11
N ILE A 29 23.86 4.12 7.39
CA ILE A 29 23.75 5.18 8.41
C ILE A 29 24.23 4.69 9.76
N ILE A 30 23.75 3.53 10.19
CA ILE A 30 23.96 3.05 11.56
C ILE A 30 25.39 2.54 11.73
N VAL A 31 25.91 1.83 10.72
CA VAL A 31 27.29 1.35 10.71
C VAL A 31 28.27 2.53 10.65
N LEU A 32 27.95 3.57 9.89
CA LEU A 32 28.76 4.79 9.76
C LEU A 32 28.33 5.91 10.73
N TRP A 33 27.54 5.60 11.75
CA TRP A 33 27.04 6.62 12.68
C TRP A 33 28.18 7.32 13.44
N SER A 34 29.27 6.59 13.69
CA SER A 34 30.49 7.08 14.34
C SER A 34 31.44 7.84 13.39
N TRP A 35 31.11 7.94 12.10
CA TRP A 35 31.81 8.77 11.11
C TRP A 35 31.27 10.22 11.11
N PRO A 36 31.92 11.17 10.41
CA PRO A 36 31.60 12.59 10.53
C PRO A 36 30.10 12.90 10.37
N PRO A 37 29.51 13.79 11.19
CA PRO A 37 28.06 14.03 11.28
C PRO A 37 27.40 14.40 9.93
N ASN A 38 28.18 14.92 8.99
CA ASN A 38 27.75 15.25 7.64
C ASN A 38 27.25 14.01 6.86
N PHE A 39 27.86 12.83 7.05
CA PHE A 39 27.43 11.60 6.38
C PHE A 39 26.08 11.11 6.89
N SER A 40 25.92 11.03 8.22
CA SER A 40 24.65 10.65 8.85
C SER A 40 23.51 11.59 8.43
N ALA A 41 23.77 12.89 8.30
CA ALA A 41 22.78 13.87 7.85
C ALA A 41 22.34 13.68 6.39
N ILE A 42 23.26 13.38 5.47
CA ILE A 42 22.96 13.10 4.05
C ILE A 42 22.05 11.89 3.94
N PHE A 43 22.41 10.79 4.59
CA PHE A 43 21.62 9.58 4.50
C PHE A 43 20.28 9.68 5.24
N LEU A 44 20.19 10.41 6.36
CA LEU A 44 18.90 10.74 6.99
C LEU A 44 18.01 11.52 6.02
N SER A 45 18.58 12.48 5.29
CA SER A 45 17.87 13.25 4.28
C SER A 45 17.35 12.36 3.15
N ILE A 46 18.15 11.38 2.68
CA ILE A 46 17.71 10.39 1.69
C ILE A 46 16.52 9.59 2.20
N VAL A 47 16.55 9.15 3.46
CA VAL A 47 15.44 8.40 4.09
C VAL A 47 14.17 9.25 4.19
N LEU A 48 14.30 10.50 4.63
CA LEU A 48 13.18 11.44 4.72
C LEU A 48 12.59 11.73 3.34
N VAL A 49 13.42 11.93 2.32
CA VAL A 49 13.00 12.09 0.93
C VAL A 49 12.26 10.84 0.45
N GLY A 50 12.74 9.65 0.79
CA GLY A 50 12.06 8.38 0.48
C GLY A 50 10.66 8.31 1.08
N ILE A 51 10.52 8.60 2.38
CA ILE A 51 9.23 8.60 3.09
C ILE A 51 8.28 9.64 2.49
N PHE A 52 8.77 10.86 2.25
CA PHE A 52 7.97 11.93 1.65
C PHE A 52 7.53 11.58 0.22
N SER A 53 8.42 10.94 -0.54
CA SER A 53 8.12 10.45 -1.89
C SER A 53 7.00 9.41 -1.90
N LEU A 54 6.93 8.51 -0.91
CA LEU A 54 5.81 7.57 -0.78
C LEU A 54 4.47 8.29 -0.56
N ARG A 55 4.46 9.33 0.29
CA ARG A 55 3.26 10.15 0.54
C ARG A 55 2.87 10.95 -0.70
N TRP A 56 3.85 11.46 -1.43
CA TRP A 56 3.60 12.17 -2.68
C TRP A 56 3.03 11.24 -3.73
N ARG A 57 3.53 10.00 -3.88
CA ARG A 57 2.94 9.03 -4.82
C ARG A 57 1.46 8.79 -4.60
N GLU A 58 1.07 8.61 -3.34
CA GLU A 58 -0.34 8.45 -2.96
C GLU A 58 -1.17 9.65 -3.41
N ALA A 59 -0.71 10.86 -3.08
CA ALA A 59 -1.40 12.10 -3.46
C ALA A 59 -1.44 12.31 -4.98
N ALA A 60 -0.35 12.02 -5.69
CA ALA A 60 -0.24 12.10 -7.14
C ALA A 60 -1.20 11.10 -7.81
N TRP A 61 -1.34 9.90 -7.25
CA TRP A 61 -2.25 8.88 -7.76
C TRP A 61 -3.71 9.31 -7.61
N ILE A 62 -4.10 9.76 -6.42
CA ILE A 62 -5.45 10.30 -6.18
C ILE A 62 -5.74 11.46 -7.13
N SER A 63 -4.77 12.36 -7.33
CA SER A 63 -4.92 13.49 -8.25
C SER A 63 -5.08 13.04 -9.70
N GLU A 64 -4.30 12.05 -10.14
CA GLU A 64 -4.41 11.49 -11.49
C GLU A 64 -5.77 10.83 -11.72
N MET A 65 -6.24 10.01 -10.77
CA MET A 65 -7.57 9.40 -10.83
C MET A 65 -8.68 10.43 -10.91
N ARG A 66 -8.58 11.51 -10.12
CA ARG A 66 -9.56 12.61 -10.18
C ARG A 66 -9.54 13.30 -11.54
N ARG A 67 -8.37 13.53 -12.13
CA ARG A 67 -8.23 14.18 -13.44
C ARG A 67 -8.78 13.31 -14.57
N GLN A 68 -8.53 12.01 -14.53
CA GLN A 68 -8.88 11.08 -15.62
C GLN A 68 -10.32 10.56 -15.54
N HIS A 69 -10.86 10.39 -14.34
CA HIS A 69 -12.09 9.61 -14.12
C HIS A 69 -13.17 10.33 -13.31
N ALA A 70 -12.94 11.59 -12.92
CA ALA A 70 -13.97 12.44 -12.33
C ALA A 70 -13.75 13.95 -12.66
N PRO A 71 -13.71 14.34 -13.96
CA PRO A 71 -13.53 15.74 -14.33
C PRO A 71 -14.80 16.57 -14.01
N LYS A 72 -14.73 17.35 -12.92
CA LYS A 72 -15.75 18.33 -12.46
C LYS A 72 -17.14 17.73 -12.12
N ASN A 73 -17.52 17.81 -10.85
CA ASN A 73 -18.83 17.44 -10.28
C ASN A 73 -19.28 15.97 -10.38
N GLU A 74 -18.48 15.09 -10.95
CA GLU A 74 -18.74 13.65 -10.89
C GLU A 74 -18.36 13.06 -9.53
N THR A 75 -18.98 11.92 -9.20
CA THR A 75 -18.72 11.14 -7.98
C THR A 75 -17.22 10.87 -7.82
N PHE A 76 -16.67 11.21 -6.66
CA PHE A 76 -15.28 10.93 -6.30
C PHE A 76 -15.17 10.67 -4.80
N TYR A 77 -15.50 9.45 -4.39
CA TYR A 77 -15.43 9.00 -3.01
C TYR A 77 -14.10 8.32 -2.74
N ILE A 78 -13.48 8.61 -1.59
CA ILE A 78 -12.20 8.01 -1.18
C ILE A 78 -12.42 7.30 0.15
N ASP A 79 -12.23 5.98 0.16
CA ASP A 79 -12.14 5.19 1.39
C ASP A 79 -10.67 4.85 1.66
N ARG A 80 -10.18 5.31 2.82
CA ARG A 80 -8.84 5.01 3.31
C ARG A 80 -8.96 4.04 4.47
N VAL A 81 -8.52 2.80 4.25
CA VAL A 81 -8.60 1.79 5.29
C VAL A 81 -7.67 2.20 6.45
N PRO A 82 -8.21 2.41 7.67
CA PRO A 82 -7.43 2.93 8.79
C PRO A 82 -6.37 1.93 9.27
N ILE A 83 -5.35 2.39 9.99
CA ILE A 83 -4.32 1.54 10.61
C ILE A 83 -4.86 0.92 11.92
N PRO A 84 -4.66 -0.39 12.22
CA PRO A 84 -5.23 -1.00 13.41
C PRO A 84 -4.25 -0.74 14.55
N TRP A 85 -4.25 0.49 15.07
CA TRP A 85 -3.21 1.00 15.96
C TRP A 85 -2.94 0.11 17.17
N ALA A 86 -3.95 -0.58 17.69
CA ALA A 86 -3.79 -1.56 18.78
C ALA A 86 -2.86 -2.72 18.38
N ARG A 87 -3.05 -3.30 17.19
CA ARG A 87 -2.18 -4.38 16.67
C ARG A 87 -0.80 -3.85 16.32
N ALA A 88 -0.74 -2.65 15.72
CA ALA A 88 0.52 -2.01 15.38
C ALA A 88 1.35 -1.75 16.64
N GLY A 89 0.77 -1.14 17.67
CA GLY A 89 1.43 -0.89 18.96
C GLY A 89 1.94 -2.17 19.62
N ARG A 90 1.13 -3.24 19.64
CA ARG A 90 1.58 -4.55 20.14
C ARG A 90 2.78 -5.08 19.36
N ASN A 91 2.73 -5.05 18.03
CA ASN A 91 3.81 -5.57 17.20
C ASN A 91 5.08 -4.71 17.37
N LEU A 92 4.95 -3.38 17.49
CA LEU A 92 6.06 -2.48 17.79
C LEU A 92 6.69 -2.77 19.16
N ALA A 93 5.87 -3.03 20.19
CA ALA A 93 6.37 -3.41 21.51
C ALA A 93 7.15 -4.74 21.48
N ILE A 94 6.66 -5.74 20.72
CA ILE A 94 7.36 -7.01 20.50
C ILE A 94 8.69 -6.76 19.77
N LEU A 95 8.69 -5.92 18.72
CA LEU A 95 9.90 -5.58 17.99
C LEU A 95 10.92 -4.89 18.89
N ALA A 96 10.49 -3.95 19.73
CA ALA A 96 11.37 -3.29 20.68
C ALA A 96 11.96 -4.28 21.70
N ALA A 97 11.15 -5.19 22.25
CA ALA A 97 11.62 -6.21 23.18
C ALA A 97 12.66 -7.15 22.54
N ILE A 98 12.39 -7.64 21.32
CA ILE A 98 13.34 -8.44 20.54
C ILE A 98 14.58 -7.63 20.21
N GLY A 99 14.42 -6.36 19.84
CA GLY A 99 15.49 -5.42 19.54
C GLY A 99 16.43 -5.23 20.73
N VAL A 100 15.90 -5.01 21.94
CA VAL A 100 16.69 -4.88 23.17
C VAL A 100 17.46 -6.17 23.45
N ALA A 101 16.79 -7.32 23.44
CA ALA A 101 17.44 -8.61 23.71
C ALA A 101 18.54 -8.93 22.68
N THR A 102 18.27 -8.66 21.40
CA THR A 102 19.23 -8.88 20.31
C THR A 102 20.40 -7.91 20.41
N ALA A 103 20.15 -6.62 20.68
CA ALA A 103 21.20 -5.62 20.82
C ALA A 103 22.12 -5.93 22.00
N TRP A 104 21.56 -6.34 23.14
CA TRP A 104 22.32 -6.73 24.32
C TRP A 104 23.21 -7.95 24.05
N PHE A 105 22.69 -8.93 23.30
CA PHE A 105 23.47 -10.10 22.89
C PHE A 105 24.58 -9.75 21.89
N LEU A 106 24.33 -8.81 20.97
CA LEU A 106 25.25 -8.46 19.89
C LEU A 106 26.32 -7.42 20.27
N GLU A 107 26.06 -6.58 21.28
CA GLU A 107 27.00 -5.55 21.76
C GLU A 107 28.38 -6.13 22.07
N THR A 108 28.42 -7.34 22.64
CA THR A 108 29.67 -8.02 23.02
C THR A 108 30.36 -8.75 21.86
N ARG A 109 29.73 -8.84 20.68
CA ARG A 109 30.18 -9.71 19.58
C ARG A 109 30.49 -9.01 18.27
N LEU A 110 29.89 -7.85 17.99
CA LEU A 110 29.98 -7.19 16.68
C LEU A 110 30.73 -5.84 16.68
N SER A 111 31.40 -5.45 17.77
CA SER A 111 32.04 -4.13 17.93
C SER A 111 31.10 -2.94 17.63
N LEU A 112 29.78 -3.18 17.70
CA LEU A 112 28.73 -2.17 17.57
C LEU A 112 28.26 -1.80 18.97
N THR A 113 27.99 -0.52 19.19
CA THR A 113 27.35 -0.08 20.43
C THR A 113 25.94 -0.67 20.54
N PHE A 114 25.43 -0.83 21.76
CA PHE A 114 24.04 -1.23 22.01
C PHE A 114 23.04 -0.46 21.14
N TRP A 115 23.18 0.87 21.08
CA TRP A 115 22.27 1.73 20.33
C TRP A 115 22.36 1.52 18.80
N GLN A 116 23.56 1.25 18.28
CA GLN A 116 23.70 0.89 16.87
C GLN A 116 23.02 -0.46 16.57
N ALA A 117 23.30 -1.49 17.37
CA ALA A 117 22.69 -2.80 17.19
C ALA A 117 21.16 -2.76 17.33
N PHE A 118 20.65 -2.04 18.33
CA PHE A 118 19.22 -1.85 18.57
C PHE A 118 18.53 -1.16 17.39
N THR A 119 19.08 -0.02 16.95
CA THR A 119 18.50 0.77 15.87
C THR A 119 18.56 0.02 14.53
N LEU A 120 19.57 -0.85 14.35
CA LEU A 120 19.70 -1.68 13.16
C LEU A 120 18.60 -2.75 13.12
N VAL A 121 18.40 -3.47 14.21
CA VAL A 121 17.37 -4.52 14.31
C VAL A 121 15.97 -3.92 14.19
N CYS A 122 15.67 -2.87 14.96
CA CYS A 122 14.37 -2.21 14.93
C CYS A 122 14.11 -1.55 13.58
N GLY A 123 15.07 -0.81 13.02
CA GLY A 123 14.92 -0.16 11.72
C GLY A 123 14.71 -1.17 10.60
N PHE A 124 15.55 -2.21 10.52
CA PHE A 124 15.37 -3.27 9.53
C PHE A 124 14.01 -3.94 9.66
N GLY A 125 13.59 -4.26 10.89
CA GLY A 125 12.28 -4.81 11.17
C GLY A 125 11.15 -3.94 10.63
N LEU A 126 11.17 -2.64 10.97
CA LEU A 126 10.13 -1.68 10.56
C LEU A 126 10.05 -1.49 9.05
N PHE A 127 11.19 -1.40 8.37
CA PHE A 127 11.22 -1.12 6.94
C PHE A 127 10.92 -2.36 6.07
N TYR A 128 11.32 -3.56 6.52
CA TYR A 128 11.15 -4.78 5.73
C TYR A 128 9.82 -5.49 6.03
N PHE A 129 9.36 -5.44 7.29
CA PHE A 129 8.10 -6.05 7.71
C PHE A 129 7.02 -5.01 8.00
N ASP A 130 7.08 -3.85 7.34
CA ASP A 130 6.15 -2.72 7.49
C ASP A 130 4.67 -3.16 7.46
N VAL A 131 4.29 -4.05 6.54
CA VAL A 131 2.93 -4.61 6.43
C VAL A 131 2.54 -5.45 7.63
N ARG A 132 3.48 -6.14 8.29
CA ARG A 132 3.17 -6.91 9.50
C ARG A 132 2.91 -5.99 10.69
N PHE A 133 3.54 -4.81 10.73
CA PHE A 133 3.34 -3.82 11.79
C PHE A 133 2.10 -2.98 11.54
N PHE A 134 2.01 -2.36 10.36
CA PHE A 134 1.02 -1.33 10.05
C PHE A 134 -0.12 -1.83 9.15
N GLY A 135 0.00 -3.04 8.59
CA GLY A 135 -0.85 -3.50 7.49
C GLY A 135 -0.46 -2.91 6.14
N ALA A 136 -1.02 -3.44 5.07
CA ALA A 136 -0.84 -2.86 3.73
C ALA A 136 -1.68 -1.59 3.60
N VAL A 137 -1.09 -0.54 3.04
CA VAL A 137 -1.80 0.70 2.71
C VAL A 137 -2.78 0.37 1.59
N THR A 138 -4.06 0.56 1.86
CA THR A 138 -5.15 0.27 0.92
C THR A 138 -6.06 1.48 0.83
N ILE A 139 -6.26 1.99 -0.38
CA ILE A 139 -7.15 3.11 -0.67
C ILE A 139 -8.05 2.70 -1.82
N TYR A 140 -9.35 2.82 -1.61
CA TYR A 140 -10.35 2.66 -2.64
C TYR A 140 -10.86 4.04 -3.06
N ILE A 141 -10.96 4.26 -4.36
CA ILE A 141 -11.49 5.49 -4.94
C ILE A 141 -12.63 5.10 -5.86
N VAL A 142 -13.86 5.46 -5.51
CA VAL A 142 -15.02 5.24 -6.37
C VAL A 142 -15.21 6.49 -7.22
N THR A 143 -15.20 6.31 -8.53
CA THR A 143 -15.41 7.39 -9.51
C THR A 143 -16.72 7.16 -10.28
N GLY A 144 -17.14 8.11 -11.11
CA GLY A 144 -18.34 7.93 -11.95
C GLY A 144 -18.22 6.78 -12.97
N GLY A 145 -17.00 6.39 -13.36
CA GLY A 145 -16.75 5.38 -14.40
C GLY A 145 -16.18 4.05 -13.90
N GLY A 146 -15.85 3.94 -12.61
CA GLY A 146 -15.21 2.74 -12.07
C GLY A 146 -14.68 2.88 -10.66
N ILE A 147 -13.90 1.88 -10.23
CA ILE A 147 -13.25 1.83 -8.92
C ILE A 147 -11.74 1.79 -9.14
N ALA A 148 -11.03 2.77 -8.59
CA ALA A 148 -9.58 2.76 -8.49
C ALA A 148 -9.15 2.17 -7.15
N ILE A 149 -8.11 1.35 -7.18
CA ILE A 149 -7.56 0.68 -6.01
C ILE A 149 -6.07 0.99 -5.97
N TYR A 150 -5.62 1.54 -4.85
CA TYR A 150 -4.22 1.71 -4.53
C TYR A 150 -3.88 0.80 -3.37
N PHE A 151 -3.04 -0.20 -3.62
CA PHE A 151 -2.67 -1.22 -2.66
C PHE A 151 -1.17 -1.41 -2.64
N VAL A 152 -0.53 -1.17 -1.49
CA VAL A 152 0.92 -1.26 -1.36
C VAL A 152 1.27 -2.22 -0.22
N PRO A 153 1.37 -3.53 -0.50
CA PRO A 153 1.93 -4.50 0.42
C PRO A 153 3.45 -4.51 0.26
N SER A 154 4.16 -4.08 1.29
CA SER A 154 5.62 -4.14 1.36
C SER A 154 6.23 -3.47 0.13
N HIS A 155 7.03 -4.14 -0.67
CA HIS A 155 7.77 -3.52 -1.77
C HIS A 155 7.00 -3.39 -3.09
N THR A 156 5.78 -3.90 -3.16
CA THR A 156 4.99 -3.92 -4.39
C THR A 156 3.95 -2.81 -4.40
N ASP A 157 3.78 -2.16 -5.54
CA ASP A 157 2.81 -1.07 -5.76
C ASP A 157 1.74 -1.54 -6.74
N TYR A 158 0.59 -1.91 -6.21
CA TYR A 158 -0.57 -2.29 -7.00
C TYR A 158 -1.45 -1.05 -7.18
N ARG A 159 -1.56 -0.63 -8.43
CA ARG A 159 -2.50 0.42 -8.83
C ARG A 159 -3.39 -0.16 -9.88
N ILE A 160 -4.68 -0.17 -9.63
CA ILE A 160 -5.65 -0.87 -10.46
C ILE A 160 -6.81 0.09 -10.69
N PHE A 161 -7.30 0.16 -11.91
CA PHE A 161 -8.55 0.82 -12.22
C PHE A 161 -9.48 -0.17 -12.90
N LEU A 162 -10.65 -0.39 -12.30
CA LEU A 162 -11.69 -1.30 -12.79
C LEU A 162 -12.87 -0.48 -13.29
N ARG A 163 -13.24 -0.62 -14.56
CA ARG A 163 -14.38 0.12 -15.14
C ARG A 163 -15.70 -0.57 -14.84
N PHE A 164 -16.76 0.20 -14.55
CA PHE A 164 -18.10 -0.35 -14.35
C PHE A 164 -18.61 -1.12 -15.56
N ASN A 165 -18.43 -0.59 -16.78
CA ASN A 165 -18.84 -1.28 -18.00
C ASN A 165 -18.13 -2.63 -18.20
N GLU A 166 -16.87 -2.76 -17.78
CA GLU A 166 -16.11 -4.01 -17.89
C GLU A 166 -16.59 -5.03 -16.85
N MET A 167 -16.91 -4.56 -15.63
CA MET A 167 -17.48 -5.39 -14.57
C MET A 167 -18.89 -5.87 -14.93
N GLU A 168 -19.75 -5.00 -15.46
CA GLU A 168 -21.12 -5.37 -15.88
C GLU A 168 -21.13 -6.38 -17.03
N GLN A 169 -20.20 -6.23 -17.99
CA GLN A 169 -20.07 -7.20 -19.08
C GLN A 169 -19.74 -8.60 -18.57
N ILE A 170 -18.90 -8.71 -17.52
CA ILE A 170 -18.59 -10.01 -16.91
C ILE A 170 -19.79 -10.55 -16.15
N VAL A 171 -20.43 -9.76 -15.28
CA VAL A 171 -21.61 -10.22 -14.52
C VAL A 171 -22.71 -10.77 -15.46
N ARG A 172 -22.85 -10.21 -16.66
CA ARG A 172 -23.79 -10.71 -17.68
C ARG A 172 -23.34 -12.03 -18.32
N MET A 173 -22.04 -12.25 -18.47
CA MET A 173 -21.46 -13.49 -19.04
C MET A 173 -21.36 -14.62 -18.01
N ASP A 174 -21.12 -14.29 -16.74
CA ASP A 174 -20.87 -15.21 -15.62
C ASP A 174 -22.14 -15.84 -15.01
N ARG A 175 -23.32 -15.59 -15.60
CA ARG A 175 -24.53 -16.40 -15.32
C ARG A 175 -24.36 -17.87 -15.74
N ILE A 176 -23.21 -18.24 -16.31
CA ILE A 176 -22.84 -19.58 -16.76
C ILE A 176 -21.39 -19.85 -16.34
N GLU A 177 -21.12 -20.15 -15.07
CA GLU A 177 -20.11 -21.11 -14.55
C GLU A 177 -19.79 -20.87 -13.06
N LYS A 178 -19.31 -21.93 -12.40
CA LYS A 178 -19.06 -21.97 -10.95
C LYS A 178 -17.81 -21.17 -10.56
N ARG A 179 -17.88 -20.52 -9.39
CA ARG A 179 -16.80 -19.78 -8.71
C ARG A 179 -15.45 -20.55 -8.72
N PRO A 180 -14.32 -19.93 -9.09
CA PRO A 180 -12.98 -20.52 -9.01
C PRO A 180 -12.42 -20.51 -7.58
N GLU A 181 -11.52 -21.46 -7.28
CA GLU A 181 -10.89 -21.65 -5.95
C GLU A 181 -9.78 -20.65 -5.61
N SER A 182 -9.33 -19.81 -6.56
CA SER A 182 -8.19 -18.90 -6.36
C SER A 182 -8.60 -17.42 -6.36
N TRP A 183 -9.08 -16.93 -5.22
CA TRP A 183 -9.42 -15.51 -5.07
C TRP A 183 -8.17 -14.65 -4.87
N SER A 184 -8.10 -13.55 -5.63
CA SER A 184 -7.12 -12.49 -5.40
C SER A 184 -7.67 -11.52 -4.36
N VAL A 185 -7.30 -11.72 -3.10
CA VAL A 185 -7.80 -10.88 -1.99
C VAL A 185 -7.04 -9.55 -1.97
N LEU A 186 -7.75 -8.44 -2.18
CA LEU A 186 -7.25 -7.10 -1.92
C LEU A 186 -7.81 -6.62 -0.59
N SER A 187 -7.17 -7.07 0.48
CA SER A 187 -7.54 -6.70 1.83
C SER A 187 -6.30 -6.44 2.67
N ARG A 188 -6.55 -5.80 3.82
CA ARG A 188 -5.53 -5.64 4.86
C ARG A 188 -5.28 -6.92 5.68
N VAL A 189 -6.17 -7.91 5.58
CA VAL A 189 -6.15 -9.16 6.35
C VAL A 189 -6.64 -10.32 5.47
N ARG A 190 -5.86 -11.38 5.32
CA ARG A 190 -6.10 -12.55 4.43
C ARG A 190 -7.45 -13.29 4.60
N ALA A 191 -8.29 -12.89 5.54
CA ALA A 191 -9.63 -13.42 5.75
C ALA A 191 -10.58 -12.25 6.03
N ALA A 192 -11.61 -12.07 5.19
CA ALA A 192 -12.65 -11.08 5.44
C ALA A 192 -14.03 -11.70 5.24
N ARG A 193 -14.83 -11.67 6.31
CA ARG A 193 -16.24 -12.09 6.33
C ARG A 193 -17.20 -11.03 5.76
N SER A 194 -16.68 -9.95 5.19
CA SER A 194 -17.44 -8.75 4.81
C SER A 194 -16.70 -7.97 3.72
N GLY A 195 -16.63 -8.53 2.52
CA GLY A 195 -16.00 -7.91 1.36
C GLY A 195 -16.90 -7.96 0.13
N VAL A 196 -16.66 -7.06 -0.83
CA VAL A 196 -17.37 -7.01 -2.11
C VAL A 196 -16.52 -7.72 -3.15
N LEU A 197 -17.08 -8.75 -3.78
CA LEU A 197 -16.44 -9.48 -4.87
C LEU A 197 -16.60 -8.70 -6.17
N LEU A 198 -15.49 -8.41 -6.85
CA LEU A 198 -15.47 -7.77 -8.16
C LEU A 198 -14.69 -8.60 -9.17
N MET A 199 -15.22 -8.69 -10.39
CA MET A 199 -14.60 -9.42 -11.49
C MET A 199 -14.25 -8.46 -12.62
N PRO A 200 -12.98 -8.12 -12.82
CA PRO A 200 -12.57 -7.26 -13.92
C PRO A 200 -12.13 -8.06 -15.15
N ARG A 201 -12.48 -7.57 -16.34
CA ARG A 201 -12.08 -8.21 -17.61
C ARG A 201 -10.62 -7.90 -17.93
N HIS A 202 -10.21 -6.67 -17.62
CA HIS A 202 -8.86 -6.18 -17.77
C HIS A 202 -8.54 -5.20 -16.65
N ALA A 203 -7.64 -5.57 -15.73
CA ALA A 203 -7.09 -4.63 -14.77
C ALA A 203 -6.14 -3.66 -15.47
N LYS A 204 -6.52 -2.37 -15.58
CA LYS A 204 -5.58 -1.35 -16.08
C LYS A 204 -4.73 -0.81 -14.92
N GLY A 205 -3.42 -1.02 -15.00
CA GLY A 205 -2.44 -0.45 -14.08
C GLY A 205 -1.11 -1.22 -14.01
N PHE A 206 -0.25 -0.89 -13.05
CA PHE A 206 1.15 -1.38 -12.98
C PHE A 206 1.31 -2.86 -12.58
N THR A 207 0.24 -3.64 -12.60
CA THR A 207 0.29 -5.05 -12.19
C THR A 207 -0.38 -5.95 -13.22
N ARG A 208 0.39 -6.95 -13.69
CA ARG A 208 -0.07 -8.10 -14.48
C ARG A 208 -0.35 -9.36 -13.64
N LEU A 209 -0.11 -9.31 -12.33
CA LEU A 209 -0.17 -10.47 -11.41
C LEU A 209 -1.56 -10.71 -10.79
N LEU A 210 -2.54 -9.84 -11.08
CA LEU A 210 -3.91 -10.01 -10.61
C LEU A 210 -4.73 -10.62 -11.73
N ASP A 211 -4.64 -11.94 -11.84
CA ASP A 211 -5.50 -12.76 -12.69
C ASP A 211 -6.64 -13.30 -11.82
N GLY A 212 -7.85 -12.75 -11.97
CA GLY A 212 -9.08 -13.32 -11.40
C GLY A 212 -9.91 -12.41 -10.50
N GLU A 213 -10.77 -13.04 -9.71
CA GLU A 213 -11.72 -12.42 -8.78
C GLU A 213 -11.00 -11.58 -7.72
N VAL A 214 -11.45 -10.33 -7.54
CA VAL A 214 -10.90 -9.38 -6.58
C VAL A 214 -11.89 -9.15 -5.46
N LEU A 215 -11.51 -9.56 -4.24
CA LEU A 215 -12.30 -9.25 -3.03
C LEU A 215 -11.84 -7.91 -2.46
N LEU A 216 -12.73 -6.90 -2.48
CA LEU A 216 -12.52 -5.61 -1.81
C LEU A 216 -13.06 -5.64 -0.39
N THR A 217 -12.35 -5.01 0.55
CA THR A 217 -12.81 -4.90 1.94
C THR A 217 -12.81 -3.44 2.37
N PRO A 218 -13.80 -2.63 1.94
CA PRO A 218 -13.91 -1.24 2.36
C PRO A 218 -14.18 -1.14 3.86
N THR A 219 -13.85 0.02 4.45
CA THR A 219 -14.02 0.27 5.90
C THR A 219 -15.51 0.31 6.28
N ASN A 220 -16.32 0.94 5.42
CA ASN A 220 -17.77 1.05 5.56
C ASN A 220 -18.43 0.51 4.29
N VAL A 221 -18.92 -0.72 4.35
CA VAL A 221 -19.52 -1.38 3.18
C VAL A 221 -20.77 -0.62 2.71
N ASP A 222 -21.65 -0.23 3.62
CA ASP A 222 -22.92 0.42 3.27
C ASP A 222 -22.71 1.77 2.60
N GLU A 223 -21.76 2.56 3.09
CA GLU A 223 -21.41 3.85 2.49
C GLU A 223 -20.68 3.66 1.16
N PHE A 224 -19.78 2.69 1.06
CA PHE A 224 -19.09 2.35 -0.19
C PHE A 224 -20.09 1.95 -1.28
N LEU A 225 -21.08 1.11 -0.95
CA LEU A 225 -22.09 0.62 -1.88
C LEU A 225 -23.01 1.73 -2.40
N LYS A 226 -23.22 2.84 -1.66
CA LYS A 226 -23.99 4.00 -2.18
C LYS A 226 -23.38 4.63 -3.43
N TYR A 227 -22.07 4.48 -3.61
CA TYR A 227 -21.34 5.05 -4.73
C TYR A 227 -21.07 4.04 -5.85
N VAL A 228 -21.31 2.75 -5.61
CA VAL A 228 -21.17 1.68 -6.59
C VAL A 228 -22.53 1.45 -7.28
N PRO A 229 -22.57 1.25 -8.61
CA PRO A 229 -23.80 0.87 -9.29
C PRO A 229 -24.43 -0.38 -8.68
N SER A 230 -25.74 -0.32 -8.38
CA SER A 230 -26.48 -1.44 -7.76
C SER A 230 -26.48 -2.71 -8.61
N THR A 231 -26.26 -2.59 -9.91
CA THR A 231 -26.13 -3.70 -10.87
C THR A 231 -24.92 -4.61 -10.61
N LEU A 232 -23.94 -4.16 -9.83
CA LEU A 232 -22.70 -4.87 -9.53
C LEU A 232 -22.67 -5.50 -8.13
N VAL A 233 -23.69 -5.27 -7.31
CA VAL A 233 -23.77 -5.82 -5.96
C VAL A 233 -24.37 -7.22 -6.05
N LEU A 234 -23.53 -8.23 -5.86
CA LEU A 234 -24.00 -9.60 -5.67
C LEU A 234 -24.52 -9.71 -4.23
N GLU A 235 -25.84 -9.68 -4.05
CA GLU A 235 -26.45 -10.09 -2.78
C GLU A 235 -26.14 -11.58 -2.56
N GLU A 236 -25.42 -11.89 -1.48
CA GLU A 236 -25.35 -13.27 -0.98
C GLU A 236 -26.76 -13.63 -0.48
N ASN A 237 -27.46 -14.49 -1.24
CA ASN A 237 -28.54 -15.32 -0.71
C ASN A 237 -27.95 -16.51 0.05
#